data_AF-A0A0C3AVE8-F1
#
_entry.id   AF-A0A0C3AVE8-F1
#
_cell.length_a   1.000
_cell.length_b   1.000
_cell.length_c   1.000
_cell.angle_alpha   90.00
_cell.angle_beta   90.00
_cell.angle_gamma   90.00
#
_symmetry.space_group_name_H-M   'P 1'
#
loop_
_entity.id
_entity.type
_entity.pdbx_description
1 polymer ?
#
loop_
_entity_poly.entity_id
_entity_poly.type
_entity_poly.pdbx_seq_one_letter_code
_entity_poly.pdbx_strand_id
1 'polypeptide(L)'
;LQQSTLAGFLTIHDLTDHHPEITTFFDGQIIGDTHGFVTSDWGASEKVDTTHWQQFTPYHHIHPSELVKPRMTLKHPSISGDRGVLFMRWKERFLVPDHRVRAINGASYAGFYYICI
;
A
#
# COMPACT_ATOMS: atom_id res chain seq x y z
N LEU A 1 12.53 0.31 11.82
CA LEU A 1 12.27 -0.08 10.42
C LEU A 1 13.24 0.68 9.52
N GLN A 2 14.48 0.22 9.37
CA GLN A 2 15.55 0.99 8.67
C GLN A 2 15.34 1.10 7.15
N GLN A 3 14.42 0.35 6.55
CA GLN A 3 14.19 0.33 5.11
C GLN A 3 12.81 0.84 4.68
N SER A 4 11.98 1.33 5.62
CA SER A 4 10.60 1.77 5.33
C SER A 4 9.78 0.72 4.57
N THR A 5 10.04 -0.56 4.84
CA THR A 5 9.40 -1.72 4.22
C THR A 5 8.90 -2.71 5.25
N LEU A 6 7.92 -3.51 4.85
CA LEU A 6 7.48 -4.71 5.57
C LEU A 6 7.00 -5.76 4.56
N ALA A 7 6.69 -6.97 5.02
CA ALA A 7 6.06 -7.99 4.19
C ALA A 7 5.16 -8.86 5.05
N GLY A 8 4.26 -9.59 4.41
CA GLY A 8 3.34 -10.49 5.10
C GLY A 8 2.54 -11.36 4.14
N PHE A 9 1.53 -12.00 4.70
CA PHE A 9 0.55 -12.79 3.95
C PHE A 9 -0.83 -12.17 4.13
N LEU A 10 -1.60 -12.14 3.05
CA LEU A 10 -2.98 -11.69 3.05
C LEU A 10 -3.86 -12.85 2.59
N THR A 11 -4.81 -13.24 3.45
CA THR A 11 -5.73 -14.35 3.19
C THR A 11 -7.13 -13.79 3.02
N ILE A 12 -7.74 -14.06 1.87
CA ILE A 12 -9.13 -13.74 1.56
C ILE A 12 -9.91 -15.04 1.47
N HIS A 13 -11.05 -15.07 2.15
CA HIS A 13 -11.99 -16.18 2.08
C HIS A 13 -13.13 -15.83 1.12
N ASP A 14 -13.67 -16.85 0.46
CA ASP A 14 -14.88 -16.77 -0.37
C ASP A 14 -14.82 -15.73 -1.51
N LEU A 15 -13.63 -15.50 -2.06
CA LEU A 15 -13.46 -14.58 -3.19
C LEU A 15 -13.99 -15.16 -4.50
N THR A 16 -13.86 -16.48 -4.70
CA THR A 16 -14.39 -17.19 -5.87
C THR A 16 -14.91 -18.58 -5.47
N ASP A 17 -15.89 -19.10 -6.22
CA ASP A 17 -16.49 -20.42 -5.97
C ASP A 17 -15.48 -21.57 -6.06
N HIS A 18 -14.41 -21.39 -6.83
CA HIS A 18 -13.38 -22.41 -7.07
C HIS A 18 -12.23 -22.38 -6.07
N HIS A 19 -12.04 -21.24 -5.39
CA HIS A 19 -10.96 -21.02 -4.44
C HIS A 19 -11.53 -20.38 -3.17
N PRO A 20 -12.03 -21.21 -2.22
CA PRO A 20 -12.68 -20.74 -1.00
C PRO A 20 -11.72 -19.96 -0.08
N GLU A 21 -10.41 -20.15 -0.27
CA GLU A 21 -9.37 -19.42 0.42
C GLU A 21 -8.25 -19.10 -0.56
N ILE A 22 -7.84 -17.84 -0.60
CA ILE A 22 -6.73 -17.36 -1.42
C ILE A 22 -5.76 -16.64 -0.49
N THR A 23 -4.53 -17.14 -0.40
CA THR A 23 -3.46 -16.48 0.34
C THR A 23 -2.39 -15.97 -0.63
N THR A 24 -2.04 -14.70 -0.52
CA THR A 24 -0.97 -14.06 -1.28
C THR A 24 0.13 -13.59 -0.34
N PHE A 25 1.38 -13.63 -0.82
CA PHE A 25 2.47 -12.89 -0.21
C PHE A 25 2.43 -11.44 -0.72
N PHE A 26 2.66 -10.47 0.17
CA PHE A 26 2.78 -9.07 -0.18
C PHE A 26 4.04 -8.44 0.41
N ASP A 27 4.58 -7.43 -0.29
CA ASP A 27 5.50 -6.46 0.28
C ASP A 27 4.81 -5.11 0.49
N GLY A 28 5.25 -4.39 1.50
CA GLY A 28 4.69 -3.13 1.95
C GLY A 28 5.72 -2.02 1.91
N GLN A 29 5.32 -0.85 1.43
CA GLN A 29 6.08 0.40 1.50
C GLN A 29 5.45 1.30 2.54
N ILE A 30 6.23 1.74 3.51
CA ILE A 30 5.81 2.70 4.54
C ILE A 30 6.05 4.11 4.00
N ILE A 31 5.01 4.96 4.04
CA ILE A 31 5.13 6.35 3.59
C ILE A 31 5.93 7.15 4.62
N GLY A 32 6.94 7.86 4.13
CA GLY A 32 7.95 8.53 4.95
C GLY A 32 8.90 9.35 4.09
N ASP A 33 10.18 9.31 4.44
CA ASP A 33 11.28 9.96 3.70
C ASP A 33 11.62 9.22 2.40
N THR A 34 11.46 7.90 2.41
CA THR A 34 11.89 7.00 1.34
C THR A 34 10.80 6.80 0.29
N HIS A 35 9.58 6.51 0.74
CA HIS A 35 8.39 6.36 -0.11
C HIS A 35 7.43 7.51 0.17
N GLY A 36 7.10 8.29 -0.86
CA GLY A 36 6.16 9.41 -0.73
C GLY A 36 4.73 9.02 -1.10
N PHE A 37 3.80 9.96 -0.95
CA PHE A 37 2.38 9.73 -1.29
C PHE A 37 2.12 9.54 -2.79
N VAL A 38 3.02 10.01 -3.65
CA VAL A 38 2.97 9.73 -5.10
C VAL A 38 3.60 8.37 -5.38
N THR A 39 2.83 7.47 -6.01
CA THR A 39 3.24 6.07 -6.24
C THR A 39 4.16 5.93 -7.44
N SER A 40 3.84 6.60 -8.57
CA SER A 40 4.63 6.55 -9.84
C SER A 40 4.87 5.15 -10.42
N ASP A 41 4.11 4.14 -10.00
CA ASP A 41 4.16 2.75 -10.47
C ASP A 41 2.74 2.13 -10.33
N TRP A 42 2.58 0.87 -10.74
CA TRP A 42 1.37 0.05 -10.56
C TRP A 42 0.10 0.65 -11.18
N GLY A 43 0.28 1.47 -12.23
CA GLY A 43 -0.80 2.16 -12.93
C GLY A 43 -1.43 3.32 -12.15
N ALA A 44 -0.88 3.71 -10.98
CA ALA A 44 -1.37 4.84 -10.21
C ALA A 44 -0.74 6.16 -10.68
N SER A 45 -1.60 7.09 -11.12
CA SER A 45 -1.23 8.49 -11.36
C SER A 45 -1.38 9.32 -10.08
N GLU A 46 -0.79 10.51 -10.02
CA GLU A 46 -0.95 11.44 -8.88
C GLU A 46 -2.42 11.75 -8.56
N LYS A 47 -3.29 11.77 -9.59
CA LYS A 47 -4.74 11.94 -9.41
C LYS A 47 -5.34 10.75 -8.67
N VAL A 48 -4.97 9.53 -9.08
CA VAL A 48 -5.42 8.28 -8.42
C VAL A 48 -4.91 8.25 -6.98
N ASP A 49 -3.63 8.54 -6.75
CA ASP A 49 -3.04 8.63 -5.42
C ASP A 49 -3.84 9.60 -4.53
N THR A 50 -4.10 10.81 -5.02
CA THR A 50 -4.84 11.83 -4.29
C THR A 50 -6.25 11.36 -3.93
N THR A 51 -6.98 10.77 -4.88
CA THR A 51 -8.35 10.28 -4.65
C THR A 51 -8.41 9.19 -3.58
N HIS A 52 -7.42 8.29 -3.52
CA HIS A 52 -7.38 7.20 -2.54
C HIS A 52 -6.90 7.69 -1.16
N TRP A 53 -5.82 8.47 -1.10
CA TRP A 53 -5.32 8.98 0.18
C TRP A 53 -6.32 9.89 0.90
N GLN A 54 -7.11 10.68 0.16
CA GLN A 54 -8.19 11.51 0.72
C GLN A 54 -9.33 10.71 1.35
N GLN A 55 -9.43 9.40 1.12
CA GLN A 55 -10.42 8.58 1.83
C GLN A 55 -10.05 8.39 3.32
N PHE A 56 -8.78 8.59 3.70
CA PHE A 56 -8.34 8.48 5.09
C PHE A 56 -8.39 9.84 5.78
N THR A 57 -9.24 9.99 6.79
CA THR A 57 -9.31 11.22 7.60
C THR A 57 -7.95 11.71 8.11
N PRO A 58 -7.03 10.85 8.58
CA PRO A 58 -5.70 11.29 9.00
C PRO A 58 -4.87 11.97 7.91
N TYR A 59 -5.09 11.66 6.63
CA TYR A 59 -4.36 12.27 5.52
C TYR A 59 -4.62 13.78 5.42
N HIS A 60 -5.82 14.23 5.79
CA HIS A 60 -6.19 15.65 5.79
C HIS A 60 -5.42 16.49 6.82
N HIS A 61 -4.82 15.85 7.83
CA HIS A 61 -4.01 16.53 8.84
C HIS A 61 -2.56 16.73 8.41
N ILE A 62 -2.16 16.24 7.23
CA ILE A 62 -0.82 16.45 6.69
C ILE A 62 -0.80 17.81 5.98
N HIS A 63 -0.04 18.75 6.53
CA HIS A 63 0.05 20.06 5.92
C HIS A 63 0.97 20.03 4.68
N PRO A 64 0.66 20.74 3.57
CA PRO A 64 1.49 20.74 2.37
C PRO A 64 2.95 21.15 2.60
N SER A 65 3.23 21.96 3.63
CA SER A 65 4.61 22.33 3.99
C SER A 65 5.43 21.18 4.59
N GLU A 66 4.80 20.10 5.04
CA GLU A 66 5.45 18.88 5.53
C GLU A 66 5.91 17.95 4.41
N LEU A 67 5.46 18.20 3.17
CA LEU A 67 5.71 17.34 2.01
C LEU A 67 6.85 17.86 1.14
N VAL A 68 7.63 16.94 0.57
CA VAL A 68 8.74 17.22 -0.36
C VAL A 68 8.41 16.69 -1.74
N LYS A 69 8.35 17.59 -2.72
CA LYS A 69 8.17 17.26 -4.14
C LYS A 69 9.43 16.59 -4.73
N PRO A 70 9.31 15.79 -5.81
CA PRO A 70 8.07 15.49 -6.55
C PRO A 70 7.26 14.35 -5.95
N ARG A 71 7.87 13.48 -5.15
CA ARG A 71 7.22 12.25 -4.66
C ARG A 71 6.24 12.47 -3.50
N MET A 72 6.20 13.69 -2.95
CA MET A 72 5.46 14.04 -1.73
C MET A 72 5.89 13.15 -0.55
N THR A 73 7.20 13.07 -0.31
CA THR A 73 7.75 12.41 0.89
C THR A 73 7.61 13.31 2.11
N LEU A 74 7.60 12.72 3.30
CA LEU A 74 7.52 13.46 4.55
C LEU A 74 8.91 14.00 4.94
N LYS A 75 9.01 15.31 5.22
CA LYS A 75 10.25 15.95 5.70
C LYS A 75 10.76 15.33 7.00
N HIS A 76 9.83 14.93 7.87
CA HIS A 76 10.12 14.37 9.18
C HIS A 76 9.24 13.12 9.36
N PRO A 77 9.75 11.93 9.02
CA PRO A 77 8.98 10.69 9.05
C PRO A 77 8.50 10.31 10.45
N SER A 78 9.23 10.74 11.49
CA SER A 78 8.84 10.55 12.89
C SER A 78 7.49 11.19 13.20
N ILE A 79 7.10 12.28 12.53
CA ILE A 79 5.83 12.97 12.81
C ILE A 79 4.63 12.06 12.53
N SER A 80 4.68 11.19 11.52
CA SER A 80 3.61 10.20 11.31
C SER A 80 3.55 9.18 12.45
N GLY A 81 4.70 8.68 12.90
CA GLY A 81 4.79 7.82 14.08
C GLY A 81 4.32 8.50 15.37
N ASP A 82 4.67 9.76 15.58
CA ASP A 82 4.29 10.58 16.75
C ASP A 82 2.79 10.89 16.75
N ARG A 83 2.18 11.02 15.56
CA ARG A 83 0.73 11.13 15.38
C ARG A 83 -0.01 9.80 15.61
N GLY A 84 0.72 8.71 15.80
CA GLY A 84 0.15 7.36 15.93
C GLY A 84 -0.53 6.87 14.65
N VAL A 85 -0.10 7.36 13.48
CA VAL A 85 -0.69 7.00 12.18
C VAL A 85 0.38 6.58 11.19
N LEU A 86 0.19 5.43 10.56
CA LEU A 86 1.08 4.88 9.54
C LEU A 86 0.34 4.74 8.22
N PHE A 87 0.83 5.45 7.20
CA PHE A 87 0.38 5.25 5.83
C PHE A 87 1.30 4.25 5.13
N MET A 88 0.71 3.34 4.35
CA MET A 88 1.48 2.32 3.62
C MET A 88 0.82 1.98 2.29
N ARG A 89 1.61 1.39 1.39
CA ARG A 89 1.08 0.68 0.22
C ARG A 89 1.47 -0.79 0.29
N TRP A 90 0.53 -1.71 0.10
CA TRP A 90 0.80 -3.14 0.06
C TRP A 90 0.58 -3.70 -1.34
N LYS A 91 1.59 -4.37 -1.89
CA LYS A 91 1.54 -4.98 -3.21
C LYS A 91 1.65 -6.50 -3.08
N GLU A 92 0.57 -7.20 -3.41
CA GLU A 92 0.59 -8.65 -3.54
C GLU A 92 1.48 -9.06 -4.72
N ARG A 93 2.28 -10.12 -4.52
CA ARG A 93 3.30 -10.57 -5.48
C ARG A 93 2.94 -11.90 -6.11
N PHE A 94 2.60 -12.89 -5.30
CA PHE A 94 2.33 -14.26 -5.74
C PHE A 94 1.48 -15.00 -4.72
N LEU A 95 0.85 -16.07 -5.19
CA LEU A 95 0.05 -16.97 -4.37
C LEU A 95 0.91 -17.89 -3.52
N VAL A 96 0.36 -18.29 -2.38
CA VAL A 96 0.94 -19.25 -1.45
C VAL A 96 -0.07 -20.39 -1.29
N PRO A 97 0.37 -21.67 -1.31
CA PRO A 97 1.76 -22.12 -1.37
C PRO A 97 2.38 -22.11 -2.78
N ASP A 98 1.59 -22.07 -3.84
CA ASP A 98 2.10 -22.17 -5.21
C ASP A 98 2.31 -20.80 -5.89
N HIS A 99 3.55 -20.30 -5.80
CA HIS A 99 3.96 -19.02 -6.40
C HIS A 99 4.00 -19.03 -7.94
N ARG A 100 3.81 -20.19 -8.59
CA ARG A 100 3.83 -20.29 -10.05
C ARG A 100 2.47 -19.99 -10.66
N VAL A 101 1.40 -20.04 -9.86
CA VAL A 101 0.04 -19.70 -10.30
C VAL A 101 -0.06 -18.18 -10.49
N ARG A 102 -0.22 -17.75 -11.74
CA ARG A 102 -0.27 -16.32 -12.12
C ARG A 102 -1.68 -15.78 -12.36
N ALA A 103 -2.67 -16.66 -12.44
CA ALA A 103 -4.04 -16.30 -12.74
C ALA A 103 -5.00 -17.12 -11.88
N ILE A 104 -6.04 -16.46 -11.39
CA ILE A 104 -7.13 -17.06 -10.63
C ILE A 104 -8.38 -16.80 -11.45
N ASN A 105 -9.17 -17.84 -11.72
CA ASN A 105 -10.40 -17.64 -12.46
C ASN A 105 -11.36 -16.76 -11.65
N GLY A 106 -11.81 -15.63 -12.21
CA GLY A 106 -12.71 -14.69 -11.55
C GLY A 106 -12.05 -13.72 -10.56
N ALA A 107 -10.73 -13.74 -10.35
CA ALA A 107 -10.04 -12.85 -9.40
C ALA A 107 -8.67 -12.38 -9.91
N SER A 108 -8.16 -11.30 -9.32
CA SER A 108 -6.84 -10.74 -9.63
C SER A 108 -6.21 -10.07 -8.42
N TYR A 109 -4.88 -10.20 -8.30
CA TYR A 109 -4.02 -9.51 -7.32
C TYR A 109 -3.05 -8.53 -8.00
N ALA A 110 -3.38 -8.08 -9.22
CA ALA A 110 -2.52 -7.19 -10.02
C ALA A 110 -2.40 -5.77 -9.41
N GLY A 111 -3.41 -5.33 -8.68
CA GLY A 111 -3.44 -4.03 -7.99
C GLY A 111 -2.57 -3.98 -6.73
N PHE A 112 -2.80 -2.96 -5.92
CA PHE A 112 -2.19 -2.76 -4.62
C PHE A 112 -3.19 -2.06 -3.68
N TYR A 113 -2.90 -2.06 -2.39
CA TYR A 113 -3.74 -1.45 -1.37
C TYR A 113 -3.11 -0.16 -0.85
N TYR A 114 -3.94 0.87 -0.67
CA TYR A 114 -3.61 2.01 0.18
C TYR A 114 -4.03 1.67 1.61
N ILE A 115 -3.15 1.87 2.58
CA ILE A 115 -3.36 1.46 3.98
C ILE A 115 -3.10 2.65 4.90
N CYS A 116 -3.95 2.80 5.92
CA CYS A 116 -3.79 3.73 7.03
C CYS A 116 -4.07 2.96 8.32
N ILE A 117 -3.10 2.89 9.24
CA ILE A 117 -3.22 2.23 10.55
C ILE A 117 -2.93 3.23 11.64
#